data_AF-A0A971X752-F1
#
_entry.id   AF-A0A971X752-F1
#
_cell.length_a   1.000
_cell.length_b   1.000
_cell.length_c   1.000
_cell.angle_alpha   90.00
_cell.angle_beta   90.00
_cell.angle_gamma   90.00
#
_symmetry.space_group_name_H-M   'P 1'
#
loop_
_entity.id
_entity.type
_entity.pdbx_description
1 polymer ?
#
loop_
_entity_poly.entity_id
_entity_poly.type
_entity_poly.pdbx_seq_one_letter_code
_entity_poly.pdbx_strand_id
1 'polypeptide(L)'
;MNYIPEYHRKVAEMLDLLSGQTEEYKKAGRLIAEAVKNKKLIHVIGTEMHSSIAAEEVFFRTGSFANINPLYDPTFSVSHSAARSLYLKEADSCGRFLIECYRNIQQGDLMIIIDTDGIGKACIEVVEKSREMGLKTIGIAPVGCAV
;
A
#
# COMPACT_ATOMS: atom_id res chain seq x y z
N MET A 1 3.79 36.18 8.16
CA MET A 1 3.29 35.03 7.38
C MET A 1 2.44 34.19 8.32
N ASN A 2 1.17 33.91 8.00
CA ASN A 2 0.31 33.10 8.86
C ASN A 2 0.28 31.67 8.32
N TYR A 3 1.07 30.78 8.91
CA TYR A 3 1.31 29.43 8.41
C TYR A 3 0.09 28.51 8.49
N ILE A 4 -0.82 28.75 9.45
CA ILE A 4 -1.98 27.87 9.66
C ILE A 4 -3.02 27.99 8.53
N PRO A 5 -3.50 29.18 8.13
CA PRO A 5 -4.38 29.33 6.97
C PRO A 5 -3.76 28.83 5.66
N GLU A 6 -2.44 29.00 5.49
CA GLU A 6 -1.74 28.51 4.32
C GLU A 6 -1.70 26.98 4.28
N TYR A 7 -1.37 26.33 5.39
CA TYR A 7 -1.38 24.88 5.51
C TYR A 7 -2.78 24.30 5.27
N HIS A 8 -3.81 24.89 5.90
CA HIS A 8 -5.20 24.49 5.67
C HIS A 8 -5.58 24.56 4.19
N ARG A 9 -5.27 25.68 3.52
CA ARG A 9 -5.54 25.85 2.09
C ARG A 9 -4.83 24.77 1.26
N LYS A 10 -3.57 24.46 1.57
CA LYS A 10 -2.81 23.43 0.86
C LYS A 10 -3.39 22.03 1.02
N VAL A 11 -3.82 21.67 2.23
CA VAL A 11 -4.50 20.39 2.47
C VAL A 11 -5.83 20.32 1.72
N ALA A 12 -6.63 21.40 1.73
CA ALA A 12 -7.88 21.46 0.98
C ALA A 12 -7.67 21.29 -0.53
N GLU A 13 -6.67 21.97 -1.12
CA GLU A 13 -6.29 21.80 -2.54
C GLU A 13 -5.95 20.33 -2.87
N MET A 14 -5.26 19.62 -1.98
CA MET A 14 -4.96 18.19 -2.17
C MET A 14 -6.21 17.31 -2.07
N LEU A 15 -7.12 17.60 -1.12
CA LEU A 15 -8.38 16.87 -0.99
C LEU A 15 -9.28 17.05 -2.23
N ASP A 16 -9.33 18.26 -2.79
CA ASP A 16 -10.06 18.55 -4.02
C ASP A 16 -9.47 17.75 -5.20
N LEU A 17 -8.14 17.70 -5.33
CA LEU A 17 -7.46 16.88 -6.35
C LEU A 17 -7.80 15.40 -6.20
N LEU A 18 -7.77 14.87 -4.97
CA LEU A 18 -8.12 13.48 -4.69
C LEU A 18 -9.58 13.19 -5.06
N SER A 19 -10.51 14.09 -4.72
CA SER A 19 -11.94 13.93 -5.03
C SER A 19 -12.23 13.76 -6.54
N GLY A 20 -11.35 14.30 -7.39
CA GLY A 20 -11.43 14.16 -8.85
C GLY A 20 -11.11 12.76 -9.39
N GLN A 21 -10.43 11.88 -8.62
CA GLN A 21 -9.97 10.55 -9.05
C GLN A 21 -11.07 9.47 -9.00
N THR A 22 -12.28 9.84 -9.37
CA THR A 22 -13.48 9.01 -9.19
C THR A 22 -13.40 7.67 -9.94
N GLU A 23 -12.81 7.64 -11.12
CA GLU A 23 -12.71 6.41 -11.92
C GLU A 23 -11.64 5.45 -11.40
N GLU A 24 -10.52 5.97 -10.89
CA GLU A 24 -9.47 5.20 -10.21
C GLU A 24 -10.04 4.52 -8.96
N TYR A 25 -10.76 5.27 -8.13
CA TYR A 25 -11.44 4.72 -6.95
C TYR A 25 -12.48 3.66 -7.31
N LYS A 26 -13.26 3.88 -8.38
CA LYS A 26 -14.21 2.86 -8.87
C LYS A 26 -13.50 1.59 -9.34
N LYS A 27 -12.38 1.70 -10.06
CA LYS A 27 -11.59 0.54 -10.51
C LYS A 27 -11.05 -0.24 -9.32
N ALA A 28 -10.44 0.44 -8.35
CA ALA A 28 -9.96 -0.17 -7.10
C ALA A 28 -11.10 -0.85 -6.32
N GLY A 29 -12.24 -0.16 -6.16
CA GLY A 29 -13.42 -0.70 -5.49
C GLY A 29 -13.98 -1.95 -6.17
N ARG A 30 -13.97 -2.01 -7.51
CA ARG A 30 -14.38 -3.22 -8.26
C ARG A 30 -13.44 -4.39 -8.01
N LEU A 31 -12.13 -4.17 -7.98
CA LEU A 31 -11.14 -5.21 -7.68
C LEU A 31 -11.31 -5.76 -6.26
N ILE A 32 -11.53 -4.88 -5.29
CA ILE A 32 -11.83 -5.25 -3.90
C ILE A 32 -13.14 -6.07 -3.84
N ALA A 33 -14.21 -5.59 -4.47
CA ALA A 33 -15.49 -6.29 -4.49
C ALA A 33 -15.41 -7.67 -5.16
N GLU A 34 -14.60 -7.79 -6.23
CA GLU A 34 -14.34 -9.06 -6.90
C GLU A 34 -13.57 -10.03 -6.00
N ALA A 35 -12.54 -9.55 -5.28
CA ALA A 35 -11.79 -10.37 -4.33
C ALA A 35 -12.71 -10.91 -3.21
N VAL A 36 -13.57 -10.05 -2.64
CA VAL A 36 -14.57 -10.44 -1.64
C VAL A 36 -15.54 -11.48 -2.21
N LYS A 37 -16.13 -11.22 -3.39
CA LYS A 37 -17.08 -12.13 -4.05
C LYS A 37 -16.47 -13.51 -4.30
N ASN A 38 -15.20 -13.55 -4.70
CA ASN A 38 -14.49 -14.77 -5.04
C ASN A 38 -13.78 -15.43 -3.84
N LYS A 39 -14.03 -14.96 -2.60
CA LYS A 39 -13.42 -15.47 -1.36
C LYS A 39 -11.89 -15.47 -1.40
N LYS A 40 -11.31 -14.46 -2.05
CA LYS A 40 -9.87 -14.22 -2.14
C LYS A 40 -9.39 -13.34 -0.99
N LEU A 41 -8.12 -13.45 -0.63
CA LEU A 41 -7.52 -12.54 0.35
C LEU A 41 -7.19 -11.19 -0.27
N ILE A 42 -7.25 -10.15 0.54
CA ILE A 42 -6.80 -8.80 0.19
C ILE A 42 -5.58 -8.51 1.05
N HIS A 43 -4.42 -8.66 0.44
CA HIS A 43 -3.12 -8.35 1.02
C HIS A 43 -2.89 -6.84 1.01
N VAL A 44 -2.38 -6.30 2.12
CA VAL A 44 -2.09 -4.86 2.24
C VAL A 44 -0.68 -4.68 2.76
N ILE A 45 0.17 -3.96 2.02
CA ILE A 45 1.56 -3.71 2.37
C ILE A 45 1.91 -2.24 2.19
N GLY A 46 2.59 -1.68 3.19
CA GLY A 46 3.33 -0.43 3.03
C GLY A 46 4.82 -0.71 2.93
N THR A 47 5.47 -0.18 1.90
CA THR A 47 6.89 -0.44 1.60
C THR A 47 7.85 0.60 2.19
N GLU A 48 7.34 1.47 3.06
CA GLU A 48 8.09 2.53 3.75
C GLU A 48 7.57 2.76 5.18
N MET A 49 8.34 3.51 5.97
CA MET A 49 8.12 3.65 7.42
C MET A 49 6.72 4.13 7.82
N HIS A 50 6.13 5.08 7.06
CA HIS A 50 4.80 5.63 7.34
C HIS A 50 3.72 5.00 6.46
N SER A 51 4.06 4.48 5.27
CA SER A 51 3.08 3.78 4.45
C SER A 51 2.66 2.45 5.08
N SER A 52 3.50 1.84 5.93
CA SER A 52 3.15 0.64 6.70
C SER A 52 1.94 0.84 7.62
N ILE A 53 1.68 2.07 8.08
CA ILE A 53 0.49 2.43 8.87
C ILE A 53 -0.80 2.17 8.08
N ALA A 54 -0.78 2.26 6.74
CA ALA A 54 -1.97 1.99 5.94
C ALA A 54 -2.45 0.53 6.07
N ALA A 55 -1.53 -0.42 6.26
CA ALA A 55 -1.88 -1.81 6.54
C ALA A 55 -2.48 -1.98 7.94
N GLU A 56 -1.99 -1.23 8.93
CA GLU A 56 -2.55 -1.19 10.29
C GLU A 56 -3.98 -0.61 10.29
N GLU A 57 -4.20 0.51 9.58
CA GLU A 57 -5.47 1.24 9.58
C GLU A 57 -6.62 0.37 9.07
N VAL A 58 -6.40 -0.47 8.06
CA VAL A 58 -7.47 -1.29 7.47
C VAL A 58 -7.65 -2.64 8.14
N PHE A 59 -6.73 -3.06 9.01
CA PHE A 59 -6.76 -4.38 9.64
C PHE A 59 -7.54 -4.39 10.95
N PHE A 60 -8.43 -5.36 11.10
CA PHE A 60 -9.07 -5.74 12.37
C PHE A 60 -9.70 -4.58 13.16
N ARG A 61 -10.35 -3.64 12.47
CA ARG A 61 -11.14 -2.55 13.06
C ARG A 61 -12.62 -2.63 12.65
N THR A 62 -13.47 -1.93 13.38
CA THR A 62 -14.90 -1.83 13.02
C THR A 62 -15.05 -1.26 11.61
N GLY A 63 -15.79 -1.98 10.76
CA GLY A 63 -16.01 -1.63 9.36
C GLY A 63 -15.04 -2.28 8.36
N SER A 64 -13.98 -2.96 8.82
CA SER A 64 -13.06 -3.68 7.93
C SER A 64 -13.68 -4.93 7.30
N PHE A 65 -13.23 -5.26 6.09
CA PHE A 65 -13.52 -6.56 5.49
C PHE A 65 -12.80 -7.68 6.25
N ALA A 66 -13.48 -8.81 6.44
CA ALA A 66 -12.92 -9.95 7.19
C ALA A 66 -11.76 -10.67 6.47
N ASN A 67 -11.62 -10.49 5.15
CA ASN A 67 -10.59 -11.12 4.31
C ASN A 67 -9.36 -10.23 4.06
N ILE A 68 -9.16 -9.17 4.86
CA ILE A 68 -7.94 -8.37 4.85
C ILE A 68 -6.81 -9.16 5.52
N ASN A 69 -5.68 -9.28 4.84
CA ASN A 69 -4.45 -9.88 5.34
C ASN A 69 -3.32 -8.83 5.30
N PRO A 70 -3.00 -8.14 6.40
CA PRO A 70 -1.92 -7.16 6.42
C PRO A 70 -0.57 -7.88 6.33
N LEU A 71 0.28 -7.43 5.41
CA LEU A 71 1.70 -7.80 5.41
C LEU A 71 2.41 -6.85 6.37
N TYR A 72 2.26 -7.16 7.65
CA TYR A 72 2.77 -6.35 8.75
C TYR A 72 4.19 -6.76 9.16
N ASP A 73 5.18 -6.34 8.38
CA ASP A 73 6.59 -6.64 8.66
C ASP A 73 7.27 -5.47 9.41
N PRO A 74 7.99 -5.73 10.53
CA PRO A 74 8.69 -4.70 11.28
C PRO A 74 9.81 -4.00 10.48
N THR A 75 10.24 -4.57 9.35
CA THR A 75 11.23 -3.98 8.45
C THR A 75 10.85 -2.57 7.99
N PHE A 76 9.57 -2.33 7.72
CA PHE A 76 9.06 -1.03 7.28
C PHE A 76 8.28 -0.31 8.37
N SER A 77 8.41 -0.68 9.64
CA SER A 77 7.74 0.04 10.73
C SER A 77 8.71 1.01 11.39
N VAL A 78 8.30 2.29 11.51
CA VAL A 78 9.08 3.31 12.23
C VAL A 78 9.34 2.94 13.70
N SER A 79 8.42 2.16 14.30
CA SER A 79 8.55 1.67 15.68
C SER A 79 9.75 0.75 15.91
N HIS A 80 10.31 0.17 14.82
CA HIS A 80 11.42 -0.78 14.85
C HIS A 80 12.73 -0.22 14.27
N SER A 81 12.84 1.11 14.14
CA SER A 81 13.97 1.93 13.65
C SER A 81 13.72 2.58 12.28
N ALA A 82 13.66 3.92 12.28
CA ALA A 82 13.58 4.74 11.06
C ALA A 82 14.79 4.51 10.13
N ALA A 83 15.99 4.42 10.70
CA ALA A 83 17.21 4.18 9.92
C ALA A 83 17.17 2.82 9.23
N ARG A 84 16.69 1.78 9.93
CA ARG A 84 16.53 0.44 9.37
C ARG A 84 15.58 0.46 8.17
N SER A 85 14.40 1.08 8.31
CA SER A 85 13.42 1.17 7.21
C SER A 85 14.01 1.91 5.99
N LEU A 86 14.76 3.00 6.21
CA LEU A 86 15.39 3.76 5.14
C LEU A 86 16.44 2.94 4.37
N TYR A 87 17.24 2.12 5.05
CA TYR A 87 18.22 1.26 4.38
C TYR A 87 17.56 0.06 3.69
N LEU A 88 16.58 -0.58 4.34
CA LEU A 88 15.97 -1.79 3.82
C LEU A 88 15.04 -1.54 2.64
N LYS A 89 14.38 -0.38 2.55
CA LYS A 89 13.56 -0.05 1.37
C LYS A 89 14.36 0.02 0.06
N GLU A 90 15.67 0.27 0.17
CA GLU A 90 16.63 0.35 -0.96
C GLU A 90 17.48 -0.94 -1.12
N ALA A 91 17.38 -1.87 -0.18
CA ALA A 91 18.15 -3.11 -0.22
C ALA A 91 17.63 -4.05 -1.31
N ASP A 92 18.56 -4.72 -2.01
CA ASP A 92 18.22 -5.70 -3.04
C ASP A 92 17.33 -6.81 -2.49
N SER A 93 16.27 -7.12 -3.24
CA SER A 93 15.34 -8.22 -2.97
C SER A 93 14.56 -8.11 -1.66
N CYS A 94 14.62 -6.98 -0.94
CA CYS A 94 13.92 -6.82 0.33
C CYS A 94 12.41 -6.98 0.17
N GLY A 95 11.82 -6.30 -0.83
CA GLY A 95 10.38 -6.39 -1.10
C GLY A 95 9.97 -7.79 -1.56
N ARG A 96 10.81 -8.42 -2.39
CA ARG A 96 10.60 -9.78 -2.88
C ARG A 96 10.60 -10.81 -1.75
N PHE A 97 11.62 -10.78 -0.88
CA PHE A 97 11.74 -11.71 0.23
C PHE A 97 10.61 -11.54 1.24
N LEU A 98 10.19 -10.30 1.50
CA LEU A 98 9.07 -10.04 2.38
C LEU A 98 7.81 -10.77 1.88
N ILE A 99 7.43 -10.64 0.61
CA ILE A 99 6.27 -11.38 0.06
C ILE A 99 6.45 -12.89 0.19
N GLU A 100 7.65 -13.41 -0.09
CA GLU A 100 7.92 -14.85 -0.01
C GLU A 100 7.81 -15.42 1.42
N CYS A 101 8.05 -14.61 2.45
CA CYS A 101 7.84 -14.99 3.85
C CYS A 101 6.36 -15.24 4.18
N TYR A 102 5.42 -14.59 3.49
CA TYR A 102 3.98 -14.79 3.69
C TYR A 102 3.46 -15.97 2.87
N ARG A 103 3.46 -17.15 3.50
CA ARG A 103 3.11 -18.44 2.86
C ARG A 103 1.64 -18.59 2.44
N ASN A 104 0.76 -17.68 2.87
CA ASN A 104 -0.67 -17.74 2.60
C ASN A 104 -1.13 -16.93 1.38
N ILE A 105 -0.22 -16.28 0.66
CA ILE A 105 -0.52 -15.54 -0.57
C ILE A 105 -0.76 -16.53 -1.71
N GLN A 106 -1.90 -16.44 -2.38
CA GLN A 106 -2.30 -17.34 -3.47
C GLN A 106 -2.57 -16.60 -4.77
N GLN A 107 -2.42 -17.31 -5.89
CA GLN A 107 -2.77 -16.78 -7.21
C GLN A 107 -4.23 -16.29 -7.25
N GLY A 108 -4.43 -15.12 -7.84
CA GLY A 108 -5.73 -14.45 -7.94
C GLY A 108 -6.16 -13.71 -6.66
N ASP A 109 -5.36 -13.70 -5.60
CA ASP A 109 -5.53 -12.75 -4.50
C ASP A 109 -5.25 -11.30 -4.97
N LEU A 110 -5.66 -10.34 -4.16
CA LEU A 110 -5.47 -8.91 -4.40
C LEU A 110 -4.35 -8.38 -3.50
N MET A 111 -3.44 -7.60 -4.04
CA MET A 111 -2.39 -6.88 -3.30
C MET A 111 -2.63 -5.37 -3.39
N ILE A 112 -2.74 -4.69 -2.24
CA ILE A 112 -2.77 -3.23 -2.12
C ILE A 112 -1.39 -2.79 -1.62
N ILE A 113 -0.71 -1.96 -2.40
CA ILE A 113 0.67 -1.55 -2.19
C ILE A 113 0.66 -0.04 -1.96
N ILE A 114 1.16 0.40 -0.81
CA ILE A 114 1.23 1.80 -0.43
C ILE A 114 2.68 2.23 -0.34
N ASP A 115 3.06 3.25 -1.11
CA ASP A 115 4.42 3.79 -1.13
C ASP A 115 4.34 5.32 -1.29
N THR A 116 5.00 6.06 -0.41
CA THR A 116 4.90 7.53 -0.42
C THR A 116 5.85 8.19 -1.41
N ASP A 117 6.85 7.47 -1.91
CA ASP A 117 7.72 7.92 -3.01
C ASP A 117 7.18 7.48 -4.38
N GLY A 118 6.52 6.32 -4.44
CA GLY A 118 5.97 5.71 -5.65
C GLY A 118 7.02 5.12 -6.60
N ILE A 119 8.29 5.13 -6.19
CA ILE A 119 9.44 4.68 -6.98
C ILE A 119 10.47 3.91 -6.15
N GLY A 120 10.18 3.64 -4.88
CA GLY A 120 11.07 2.92 -3.98
C GLY A 120 11.37 1.50 -4.50
N LYS A 121 12.60 1.05 -4.33
CA LYS A 121 13.04 -0.26 -4.85
C LYS A 121 12.21 -1.42 -4.29
N ALA A 122 11.96 -1.44 -2.97
CA ALA A 122 11.10 -2.44 -2.35
C ALA A 122 9.66 -2.43 -2.90
N CYS A 123 9.12 -1.26 -3.24
CA CYS A 123 7.80 -1.14 -3.88
C CYS A 123 7.79 -1.79 -5.25
N ILE A 124 8.76 -1.47 -6.10
CA ILE A 124 8.89 -2.04 -7.44
C ILE A 124 9.02 -3.57 -7.35
N GLU A 125 9.89 -4.08 -6.48
CA GLU A 125 10.06 -5.52 -6.28
C GLU A 125 8.76 -6.20 -5.80
N VAL A 126 7.99 -5.54 -4.93
CA VAL A 126 6.68 -6.02 -4.46
C VAL A 126 5.66 -6.07 -5.60
N VAL A 127 5.61 -5.05 -6.45
CA VAL A 127 4.75 -5.02 -7.64
C VAL A 127 5.13 -6.14 -8.61
N GLU A 128 6.42 -6.28 -8.93
CA GLU A 128 6.92 -7.29 -9.85
C GLU A 128 6.65 -8.70 -9.34
N LYS A 129 6.96 -8.97 -8.06
CA LYS A 129 6.70 -10.28 -7.45
C LYS A 129 5.20 -10.58 -7.39
N SER A 130 4.37 -9.59 -7.10
CA SER A 130 2.91 -9.75 -7.13
C SER A 130 2.40 -10.16 -8.51
N ARG A 131 2.93 -9.56 -9.58
CA ARG A 131 2.61 -9.93 -10.97
C ARG A 131 3.08 -11.33 -11.31
N GLU A 132 4.30 -11.71 -10.93
CA GLU A 132 4.83 -13.07 -11.11
C GLU A 132 3.95 -14.14 -10.44
N MET A 133 3.41 -13.83 -9.26
CA MET A 133 2.52 -14.71 -8.50
C MET A 133 1.08 -14.72 -9.03
N GLY A 134 0.78 -13.93 -10.07
CA GLY A 134 -0.56 -13.81 -10.66
C GLY A 134 -1.56 -13.12 -9.74
N LEU A 135 -1.10 -12.17 -8.92
CA LEU A 135 -1.96 -11.32 -8.10
C LEU A 135 -2.50 -10.16 -8.93
N LYS A 136 -3.69 -9.67 -8.56
CA LYS A 136 -4.12 -8.32 -8.97
C LYS A 136 -3.48 -7.30 -8.03
N THR A 137 -3.13 -6.12 -8.52
CA THR A 137 -2.47 -5.07 -7.72
C THR A 137 -3.24 -3.76 -7.74
N ILE A 138 -3.25 -3.05 -6.62
CA ILE A 138 -3.66 -1.64 -6.50
C ILE A 138 -2.49 -0.88 -5.88
N GLY A 139 -1.96 0.11 -6.59
CA GLY A 139 -0.94 1.04 -6.07
C GLY A 139 -1.59 2.29 -5.47
N ILE A 140 -1.10 2.72 -4.31
CA ILE A 140 -1.40 4.02 -3.71
C ILE A 140 -0.08 4.77 -3.56
N ALA A 141 0.08 5.80 -4.38
CA ALA A 141 1.31 6.59 -4.51
C ALA A 141 0.99 8.06 -4.85
N PRO A 142 1.97 8.98 -4.77
CA PRO A 142 1.79 10.34 -5.24
C PRO A 142 1.34 10.41 -6.70
N VAL A 143 0.56 11.45 -7.02
CA VAL A 143 0.08 11.68 -8.38
C VAL A 143 1.28 11.88 -9.33
N GLY A 144 1.30 11.13 -10.43
CA GLY A 144 2.38 11.18 -11.43
C GLY A 144 3.46 10.11 -11.29
N CYS A 145 3.43 9.31 -10.22
CA CYS A 145 4.25 8.10 -10.09
C CYS A 145 3.58 6.89 -10.75
N ALA A 146 4.38 5.95 -11.25
CA ALA A 146 3.89 4.71 -11.85
C ALA A 146 4.06 3.54 -10.87
N VAL A 147 3.04 3.28 -10.05
CA VAL A 147 2.92 2.05 -9.22
C VAL A 147 1.71 1.25 -9.68
#